data_AF-A0A536C879-F1
#
_entry.id   AF-A0A536C879-F1
#
_cell.length_a   1.000
_cell.length_b   1.000
_cell.length_c   1.000
_cell.angle_alpha   90.00
_cell.angle_beta   90.00
_cell.angle_gamma   90.00
#
_symmetry.space_group_name_H-M   'P 1'
#
loop_
_entity.id
_entity.type
_entity.pdbx_description
1 polymer ?
#
loop_
_entity_poly.entity_id
_entity_poly.type
_entity_poly.pdbx_seq_one_letter_code
_entity_poly.pdbx_strand_id
1 'polypeptide(L)'
;MTGLPGLETALTFQAIEHLQRGDIRGLEALVRLHQVRAIRTAYLFTRERQLAQDIVQAAFLRAYERIGQLDPHRPLGPWFLTSVLHDAIKAAAT
;
A
#
# COMPACT_ATOMS: atom_id res chain seq x y z
N MET A 1 4.16 -17.83 8.66
CA MET A 1 4.21 -16.76 7.63
C MET A 1 4.81 -15.49 8.21
N THR A 2 6.04 -15.56 8.73
CA THR A 2 6.76 -14.38 9.18
C THR A 2 7.89 -14.19 8.17
N GLY A 3 7.62 -13.40 7.13
CA GLY A 3 8.72 -12.79 6.40
C GLY A 3 9.55 -12.02 7.43
N LEU A 4 10.87 -12.15 7.39
CA LEU A 4 11.76 -11.40 8.29
C LEU A 4 11.38 -9.92 8.18
N PRO A 5 10.80 -9.28 9.23
CA PRO A 5 10.19 -7.95 9.12
C PRO A 5 11.19 -6.89 8.64
N GLY A 6 12.48 -7.11 8.88
CA GLY A 6 13.57 -6.27 8.35
C GLY A 6 13.73 -6.34 6.82
N LEU A 7 13.52 -7.50 6.19
CA LEU A 7 13.67 -7.65 4.74
C LEU A 7 12.52 -6.97 3.97
N GLU A 8 11.27 -7.14 4.41
CA GLU A 8 10.11 -6.45 3.80
C GLU A 8 10.27 -4.93 3.91
N THR A 9 10.79 -4.46 5.05
CA THR A 9 11.05 -3.04 5.30
C THR A 9 12.16 -2.52 4.38
N ALA A 10 13.29 -3.21 4.28
CA ALA A 10 14.39 -2.82 3.39
C ALA A 10 13.97 -2.80 1.91
N LEU A 11 13.21 -3.80 1.46
CA LEU A 11 12.67 -3.83 0.09
C LEU A 11 11.67 -2.70 -0.16
N THR A 12 10.86 -2.35 0.84
CA THR A 12 9.94 -1.21 0.77
C THR A 12 10.71 0.11 0.63
N PHE A 13 11.78 0.29 1.41
CA PHE A 13 12.62 1.49 1.33
C PHE A 13 13.28 1.63 -0.03
N GLN A 14 13.90 0.56 -0.53
CA GLN A 14 14.50 0.53 -1.86
C GLN A 14 13.47 0.86 -2.95
N ALA A 15 12.27 0.31 -2.86
CA ALA A 15 11.19 0.58 -3.81
C ALA A 15 10.73 2.05 -3.80
N ILE A 16 10.65 2.68 -2.62
CA ILE A 16 10.34 4.12 -2.49
C ILE A 16 11.44 4.95 -3.13
N GLU A 17 12.71 4.66 -2.85
CA GLU A 17 13.82 5.41 -3.44
C GLU A 17 13.85 5.30 -4.97
N HIS A 18 13.57 4.13 -5.53
CA HIS A 18 13.46 3.96 -6.98
C HIS A 18 12.37 4.85 -7.57
N LEU A 19 11.19 4.87 -6.95
CA LEU A 19 10.10 5.71 -7.42
C LEU A 19 10.38 7.20 -7.30
N GLN A 20 11.06 7.63 -6.24
CA GLN A 20 11.48 9.03 -6.08
C GLN A 20 12.46 9.47 -7.18
N ARG A 21 13.22 8.53 -7.75
CA ARG A 21 14.10 8.75 -8.90
C ARG A 21 13.39 8.59 -10.26
N GLY A 22 12.07 8.38 -10.26
CA GLY A 22 11.27 8.20 -11.47
C GLY A 22 11.25 6.77 -12.03
N ASP A 23 11.83 5.79 -11.32
CA ASP A 23 11.81 4.39 -11.73
C ASP A 23 10.52 3.70 -11.27
N ILE A 24 9.58 3.56 -12.21
CA ILE A 24 8.26 2.98 -11.97
C ILE A 24 8.29 1.54 -11.44
N ARG A 25 9.39 0.80 -11.61
CA ARG A 25 9.53 -0.57 -11.10
C ARG A 25 9.42 -0.64 -9.57
N GLY A 26 9.72 0.46 -8.87
CA GLY A 26 9.49 0.53 -7.43
C GLY A 26 8.00 0.38 -7.06
N LEU A 27 7.06 0.86 -7.89
CA LEU A 27 5.62 0.73 -7.61
C LEU A 27 5.20 -0.73 -7.70
N GLU A 28 5.70 -1.45 -8.70
CA GLU A 28 5.45 -2.89 -8.85
C GLU A 28 5.95 -3.69 -7.63
N ALA A 29 7.12 -3.31 -7.08
CA ALA A 29 7.64 -3.90 -5.84
C ALA A 29 6.73 -3.60 -4.64
N LEU A 30 6.29 -2.34 -4.46
CA LEU A 30 5.35 -1.97 -3.39
C LEU A 30 4.02 -2.73 -3.50
N VAL A 31 3.47 -2.84 -4.71
CA VAL A 31 2.24 -3.59 -4.97
C VAL A 31 2.42 -5.06 -4.59
N ARG A 32 3.47 -5.73 -5.06
CA ARG A 32 3.75 -7.13 -4.72
C ARG A 32 3.84 -7.37 -3.21
N LEU A 33 4.51 -6.47 -2.49
CA LEU A 33 4.73 -6.60 -1.04
C LEU A 33 3.42 -6.37 -0.25
N HIS A 34 2.61 -5.39 -0.62
CA HIS A 34 1.51 -4.92 0.23
C HIS A 34 0.11 -5.34 -0.23
N GLN A 35 -0.09 -5.71 -1.50
CA GLN A 35 -1.43 -5.92 -2.09
C GLN A 35 -2.27 -6.97 -1.34
N VAL A 36 -1.69 -8.12 -0.98
CA VAL A 36 -2.44 -9.23 -0.37
C VAL A 36 -2.98 -8.81 0.99
N ARG A 37 -2.14 -8.14 1.79
CA ARG A 37 -2.52 -7.65 3.12
C ARG A 37 -3.56 -6.53 3.01
N ALA A 38 -3.35 -5.57 2.10
CA ALA A 38 -4.24 -4.45 1.90
C ALA A 38 -5.64 -4.87 1.40
N ILE A 39 -5.72 -5.80 0.43
CA ILE A 39 -7.00 -6.32 -0.08
C ILE A 39 -7.74 -7.06 1.03
N ARG A 40 -7.04 -7.88 1.83
CA ARG A 40 -7.64 -8.55 3.00
C ARG A 40 -8.19 -7.53 3.98
N THR A 41 -7.44 -6.47 4.29
CA THR A 41 -7.88 -5.39 5.18
C THR A 41 -9.15 -4.72 4.65
N ALA A 42 -9.18 -4.29 3.39
CA ALA A 42 -10.36 -3.65 2.81
C ALA A 42 -11.59 -4.58 2.79
N TYR A 43 -11.38 -5.84 2.39
CA TYR A 43 -12.44 -6.84 2.29
C TYR A 43 -13.17 -7.11 3.62
N LEU A 44 -12.48 -7.00 4.77
CA LEU A 44 -13.11 -7.16 6.08
C LEU A 44 -14.27 -6.18 6.32
N PHE A 45 -14.21 -4.99 5.72
CA PHE A 45 -15.20 -3.94 5.85
C PHE A 45 -16.17 -3.92 4.66
N THR A 46 -15.66 -4.02 3.42
CA THR A 46 -16.50 -3.93 2.22
C THR A 46 -17.34 -5.17 1.98
N ARG A 47 -16.87 -6.36 2.40
CA ARG A 47 -17.46 -7.68 2.09
C ARG A 47 -17.68 -7.95 0.59
N GLU A 48 -17.04 -7.15 -0.27
CA GLU A 48 -17.11 -7.24 -1.71
C GLU A 48 -15.68 -7.13 -2.26
N ARG A 49 -15.31 -8.10 -3.11
CA ARG A 49 -13.92 -8.31 -3.53
C ARG A 49 -13.48 -7.26 -4.54
N GLN A 50 -14.34 -6.90 -5.49
CA GLN A 50 -14.01 -5.94 -6.53
C GLN A 50 -13.76 -4.54 -5.94
N LEU A 51 -14.66 -4.07 -5.08
CA LEU A 51 -14.58 -2.83 -4.31
C LEU A 51 -13.35 -2.81 -3.41
N ALA A 52 -13.01 -3.93 -2.75
CA ALA A 52 -11.78 -4.02 -1.98
C ALA A 52 -10.53 -3.85 -2.86
N GLN A 53 -10.52 -4.42 -4.07
CA GLN A 53 -9.44 -4.26 -5.03
C GLN A 53 -9.35 -2.82 -5.54
N ASP A 54 -10.48 -2.20 -5.86
CA ASP A 54 -10.56 -0.82 -6.36
C ASP A 54 -10.04 0.18 -5.32
N ILE A 55 -10.42 0.00 -4.04
CA ILE A 55 -9.92 0.82 -2.93
C ILE A 55 -8.40 0.70 -2.79
N VAL A 56 -7.87 -0.52 -2.83
CA VAL A 56 -6.43 -0.75 -2.70
C VAL A 56 -5.67 -0.17 -3.89
N GLN A 57 -6.22 -0.29 -5.10
CA GLN A 57 -5.64 0.29 -6.30
C GLN A 57 -5.59 1.82 -6.19
N ALA A 58 -6.69 2.47 -5.78
CA ALA A 58 -6.73 3.90 -5.54
C ALA A 58 -5.74 4.34 -4.45
N ALA A 59 -5.56 3.54 -3.39
CA ALA A 59 -4.57 3.82 -2.36
C ALA A 59 -3.13 3.77 -2.89
N PHE A 60 -2.79 2.83 -3.76
CA PHE A 60 -1.47 2.78 -4.40
C PHE A 60 -1.24 3.97 -5.33
N LEU A 61 -2.25 4.40 -6.09
CA LEU A 61 -2.17 5.60 -6.93
C LEU A 61 -1.87 6.84 -6.09
N ARG A 62 -2.58 7.05 -4.97
CA ARG A 62 -2.30 8.17 -4.07
C ARG A 62 -0.92 8.09 -3.41
N ALA A 63 -0.43 6.89 -3.12
CA ALA A 63 0.92 6.70 -2.60
C ALA A 63 1.98 7.08 -3.66
N TYR A 64 1.74 6.73 -4.92
CA TYR A 64 2.60 7.13 -6.05
C TYR A 64 2.57 8.65 -6.27
N GLU A 65 1.40 9.28 -6.28
CA GLU A 65 1.26 10.74 -6.43
C GLU A 65 1.99 11.53 -5.34
N ARG A 66 2.09 10.96 -4.13
CA ARG A 66 2.76 11.55 -2.97
C ARG A 66 4.17 11.02 -2.72
N ILE A 67 4.74 10.27 -3.66
CA ILE A 67 6.00 9.56 -3.43
C ILE A 67 7.17 10.47 -3.10
N GLY A 68 7.19 11.68 -3.65
CA GLY A 68 8.21 12.70 -3.33
C GLY A 68 8.13 13.24 -1.90
N GLN A 69 7.03 12.99 -1.17
CA GLN A 69 6.84 13.41 0.23
C GLN A 69 7.06 12.25 1.21
N LEU A 70 7.17 11.01 0.72
CA LEU A 70 7.37 9.85 1.57
C LEU A 70 8.83 9.81 2.06
N ASP A 71 9.01 9.67 3.37
CA ASP A 71 10.33 9.45 3.98
C ASP A 71 10.75 7.98 3.73
N PRO A 72 11.83 7.72 2.95
CA PRO A 72 12.27 6.37 2.63
C PRO A 72 12.84 5.62 3.83
N HIS A 73 13.00 6.25 4.99
CA HIS A 73 13.45 5.61 6.23
C HIS A 73 12.32 5.30 7.20
N ARG A 74 11.07 5.62 6.86
CA ARG A 74 9.88 5.29 7.66
C ARG A 74 9.09 4.16 7.03
N PRO A 75 8.61 3.18 7.82
CA PRO A 75 7.84 2.06 7.29
C PRO A 75 6.54 2.55 6.64
N LEU A 76 6.37 2.28 5.34
CA LEU A 76 5.16 2.61 4.57
C LEU A 76 3.93 1.85 5.06
N GLY A 77 4.12 0.59 5.47
CA GLY A 77 3.05 -0.38 5.74
C GLY A 77 1.94 0.16 6.66
N PRO A 78 2.24 0.65 7.87
CA PRO A 78 1.22 1.17 8.78
C PRO A 78 0.40 2.32 8.18
N TRP A 79 1.06 3.34 7.62
CA TRP A 79 0.38 4.48 7.00
C TRP A 79 -0.52 4.04 5.84
N PHE A 80 0.00 3.16 4.98
CA PHE A 80 -0.72 2.66 3.81
C PHE A 80 -1.97 1.86 4.22
N LEU A 81 -1.84 0.94 5.18
CA LEU A 81 -2.97 0.15 5.67
C LEU A 81 -4.03 1.02 6.37
N THR A 82 -3.62 2.05 7.11
CA THR A 82 -4.57 3.02 7.70
C THR A 82 -5.35 3.76 6.61
N SER A 83 -4.71 4.19 5.51
CA SER A 83 -5.43 4.80 4.40
C SER A 83 -6.44 3.85 3.76
N VAL A 84 -6.05 2.59 3.52
CA VAL A 84 -6.94 1.56 2.95
C VAL A 84 -8.13 1.28 3.88
N LEU A 85 -7.87 1.18 5.18
CA LEU A 85 -8.90 0.97 6.21
C LEU A 85 -9.93 2.10 6.20
N HIS A 86 -9.48 3.36 6.20
CA HIS A 86 -10.38 4.51 6.19
C HIS A 86 -11.27 4.55 4.95
N ASP A 87 -10.71 4.28 3.77
CA ASP A 87 -11.48 4.22 2.53
C ASP A 87 -12.50 3.08 2.54
N ALA A 88 -12.14 1.91 3.07
CA ALA A 88 -13.02 0.76 3.18
C ALA A 88 -14.20 1.01 4.12
N ILE A 89 -13.95 1.64 5.28
CA ILE A 89 -15.02 2.05 6.21
C ILE A 89 -15.95 3.05 5.54
N LYS A 90 -15.39 4.05 4.83
CA LYS A 90 -16.19 5.06 4.14
C LYS A 90 -17.08 4.44 3.05
N ALA A 91 -16.54 3.52 2.26
CA ALA A 91 -17.28 2.85 1.19
C ALA A 91 -18.39 1.93 1.72
N ALA A 92 -18.19 1.31 2.88
CA ALA A 92 -19.20 0.46 3.53
C ALA A 92 -20.35 1.25 4.19
N ALA A 93 -20.17 2.55 4.41
CA ALA A 93 -21.18 3.43 5.02
C ALA A 93 -22.10 4.12 4.00
N THR A 94 -21.86 3.90 2.70
CA THR A 94 -22.66 4.39 1.57
C THR A 94 -23.55 3.30 1.01
#